data_AF-A0A5C7LJX5-F1
#
_entry.id   AF-A0A5C7LJX5-F1
#
_cell.length_a   1.000
_cell.length_b   1.000
_cell.length_c   1.000
_cell.angle_alpha   90.00
_cell.angle_beta   90.00
_cell.angle_gamma   90.00
#
_symmetry.space_group_name_H-M   'P 1'
#
loop_
_entity.id
_entity.type
_entity.pdbx_description
1 polymer ?
#
loop_
_entity_poly.entity_id
_entity_poly.type
_entity_poly.pdbx_seq_one_letter_code
_entity_poly.pdbx_strand_id
1 'polypeptide(L)'
;MSVSLRKCPSDSIKYASTNPFNVAPGQVWRDNDPRENGRCIRVIRLEGGFAVVQRVRFVPNKRGVSMQEGRQTRIRLDRFKATTSGYCRVS
;
A
#
# COMPACT_ATOMS: atom_id res chain seq x y z
N MET A 1 -26.65 18.95 -12.12
CA MET A 1 -26.66 17.51 -12.48
C MET A 1 -25.57 16.82 -11.69
N SER A 2 -25.92 16.22 -10.54
CA SER A 2 -24.95 15.54 -9.68
C SER A 2 -25.07 14.03 -9.90
N VAL A 3 -24.07 13.43 -10.56
CA VAL A 3 -24.02 11.99 -10.78
C VAL A 3 -23.72 11.32 -9.44
N SER A 4 -24.78 10.82 -8.79
CA SER A 4 -24.64 9.97 -7.61
C SER A 4 -24.19 8.59 -8.10
N LEU A 5 -22.88 8.32 -8.00
CA LEU A 5 -22.31 6.99 -8.21
C LEU A 5 -22.83 6.07 -7.11
N ARG A 6 -23.97 5.43 -7.34
CA ARG A 6 -24.42 4.30 -6.53
C ARG A 6 -23.42 3.18 -6.75
N LYS A 7 -22.50 3.02 -5.81
CA LYS A 7 -21.54 1.92 -5.79
C LYS A 7 -22.35 0.63 -5.65
N CYS A 8 -22.36 -0.19 -6.69
CA CYS A 8 -23.06 -1.47 -6.68
C CYS A 8 -22.54 -2.32 -5.49
N PRO A 9 -23.41 -2.89 -4.64
CA PRO A 9 -22.99 -3.72 -3.51
C PRO A 9 -22.07 -4.90 -3.92
N SER A 10 -22.20 -5.37 -5.16
CA SER A 10 -21.38 -6.43 -5.75
C SER A 10 -19.91 -6.05 -5.90
N ASP A 11 -19.60 -4.78 -6.16
CA ASP A 11 -18.22 -4.30 -6.23
C ASP A 11 -17.59 -4.35 -4.84
N SER A 12 -18.28 -3.88 -3.80
CA SER A 12 -17.76 -3.93 -2.43
C SER A 12 -17.43 -5.34 -1.94
N ILE A 13 -18.19 -6.37 -2.33
CA ILE A 13 -17.91 -7.76 -1.96
C ILE A 13 -16.71 -8.32 -2.75
N LYS A 14 -16.58 -8.00 -4.05
CA LYS A 14 -15.40 -8.36 -4.85
C LYS A 14 -14.13 -7.60 -4.43
N TYR A 15 -14.26 -6.35 -4.00
CA TYR A 15 -13.16 -5.55 -3.48
C TYR A 15 -12.71 -6.07 -2.11
N ALA A 16 -13.63 -6.53 -1.24
CA ALA A 16 -13.26 -7.14 0.04
C ALA A 16 -12.51 -8.48 -0.15
N SER A 17 -12.93 -9.32 -1.10
CA SER A 17 -12.22 -10.58 -1.39
C SER A 17 -10.87 -10.37 -2.08
N THR A 18 -10.71 -9.31 -2.87
CA THR A 18 -9.44 -8.95 -3.50
C THR A 18 -8.54 -8.09 -2.61
N ASN A 19 -9.06 -7.49 -1.54
CA ASN A 19 -8.33 -6.69 -0.56
C ASN A 19 -8.55 -7.17 0.89
N PRO A 20 -8.15 -8.42 1.22
CA PRO A 20 -8.40 -9.01 2.54
C PRO A 20 -7.67 -8.29 3.68
N PHE A 21 -6.67 -7.45 3.38
CA PHE A 21 -5.85 -6.74 4.38
C PHE A 21 -6.23 -5.26 4.54
N ASN A 22 -7.37 -4.84 3.99
CA ASN A 22 -7.87 -3.47 4.09
C ASN A 22 -6.81 -2.42 3.66
N VAL A 23 -6.09 -2.74 2.58
CA VAL A 23 -5.08 -1.86 1.97
C VAL A 23 -5.80 -0.64 1.40
N ALA A 24 -5.29 0.55 1.66
CA ALA A 24 -5.89 1.80 1.19
C ALA A 24 -4.82 2.78 0.70
N PRO A 25 -5.13 3.64 -0.28
CA PRO A 25 -4.26 4.74 -0.68
C PRO A 25 -3.83 5.59 0.53
N GLY A 26 -2.59 6.05 0.51
CA GLY A 26 -1.97 6.83 1.58
C GLY A 26 -1.28 5.99 2.66
N GLN A 27 -1.63 4.71 2.85
CA GLN A 27 -1.01 3.85 3.85
C GLN A 27 0.45 3.57 3.55
N VAL A 28 1.26 3.46 4.60
CA VAL A 28 2.67 3.08 4.52
C VAL A 28 2.87 1.69 5.12
N TRP A 29 3.56 0.84 4.35
CA TRP A 29 3.85 -0.53 4.72
C TRP A 29 5.36 -0.79 4.65
N ARG A 30 5.87 -1.52 5.63
CA ARG A 30 7.26 -1.98 5.70
C ARG A 30 7.37 -3.33 5.00
N ASP A 31 8.37 -3.46 4.15
CA ASP A 31 8.78 -4.75 3.58
C ASP A 31 9.50 -5.55 4.67
N ASN A 32 9.01 -6.74 5.01
CA ASN A 32 9.66 -7.62 5.96
C ASN A 32 10.70 -8.53 5.31
N ASP A 33 10.95 -8.44 3.98
CA ASP A 33 12.00 -9.22 3.35
C ASP A 33 13.37 -8.93 4.01
N PRO A 34 14.00 -9.92 4.66
CA PRO A 34 15.28 -9.72 5.36
C PRO A 34 16.42 -9.35 4.41
N ARG A 35 16.24 -9.56 3.10
CA ARG A 35 17.21 -9.15 2.06
C ARG A 35 17.15 -7.65 1.78
N GLU A 36 16.03 -7.01 2.10
CA GLU A 36 15.79 -5.59 1.85
C GLU A 36 15.49 -4.86 3.17
N ASN A 37 16.48 -4.86 4.06
CA ASN A 37 16.40 -4.22 5.37
C ASN A 37 15.93 -2.75 5.27
N GLY A 38 14.74 -2.49 5.81
CA GLY A 38 14.21 -1.14 6.01
C GLY A 38 13.51 -0.52 4.78
N ARG A 39 13.14 -1.32 3.77
CA ARG A 39 12.35 -0.81 2.66
C ARG A 39 10.90 -0.55 3.10
N CYS A 40 10.41 0.66 2.83
CA CYS A 40 9.01 1.00 3.01
C CYS A 40 8.36 1.30 1.65
N ILE A 41 7.05 1.11 1.58
CA ILE A 41 6.22 1.41 0.42
C ILE A 41 5.00 2.21 0.87
N ARG A 42 4.58 3.15 0.03
CA ARG A 42 3.33 3.90 0.21
C ARG A 42 2.35 3.50 -0.87
N VAL A 43 1.12 3.19 -0.49
CA VAL A 43 0.06 2.89 -1.45
C VAL A 43 -0.42 4.18 -2.11
N ILE A 44 -0.34 4.26 -3.44
CA ILE A 44 -0.77 5.43 -4.21
C ILE A 44 -2.21 5.26 -4.67
N ARG A 45 -2.53 4.08 -5.24
CA ARG A 45 -3.88 3.74 -5.68
C ARG A 45 -4.07 2.23 -5.73
N LEU A 46 -5.32 1.80 -5.76
CA LEU A 46 -5.71 0.40 -5.95
C LEU A 46 -6.22 0.20 -7.37
N GLU A 47 -5.86 -0.93 -7.98
CA GLU A 47 -6.27 -1.34 -9.32
C GLU A 47 -6.64 -2.83 -9.29
N GLY A 48 -7.93 -3.13 -9.09
CA GLY A 48 -8.42 -4.50 -8.97
C GLY A 48 -7.70 -5.26 -7.84
N GLY A 49 -7.03 -6.36 -8.17
CA GLY A 49 -6.26 -7.18 -7.24
C GLY A 49 -4.85 -6.65 -6.90
N PHE A 50 -4.49 -5.44 -7.34
CA PHE A 50 -3.16 -4.86 -7.17
C PHE A 50 -3.22 -3.50 -6.47
N ALA A 51 -2.18 -3.20 -5.69
CA ALA A 51 -1.85 -1.87 -5.24
C ALA A 51 -0.72 -1.31 -6.11
N VAL A 52 -0.90 -0.10 -6.64
CA VAL A 52 0.21 0.71 -7.14
C VAL A 52 0.84 1.37 -5.93
N VAL A 53 2.12 1.09 -5.72
CA VAL A 53 2.86 1.59 -4.57
C VAL A 53 4.09 2.34 -5.01
N GLN A 54 4.55 3.26 -4.17
CA GLN A 54 5.78 3.99 -4.36
C GLN A 54 6.75 3.61 -3.25
N ARG A 55 8.00 3.29 -3.61
CA ARG A 55 9.03 3.08 -2.57
C ARG A 55 9.22 4.37 -1.80
N VAL A 56 9.30 4.28 -0.48
CA VAL A 56 9.58 5.42 0.39
C VAL A 56 10.75 5.07 1.30
N ARG A 57 11.67 6.02 1.45
CA ARG A 57 12.78 5.93 2.41
C ARG A 57 12.68 7.10 3.37
N PHE A 58 12.74 6.79 4.67
CA PHE A 58 12.85 7.79 5.70
C PHE A 58 14.33 8.14 5.88
N VAL A 59 14.69 9.38 5.56
CA VAL A 59 16.06 9.89 5.61
C VAL A 59 16.13 10.97 6.69
N PRO A 60 17.00 10.83 7.70
CA PRO A 60 17.26 11.87 8.69
C PRO A 60 17.84 13.12 8.02
N ASN A 61 17.39 14.30 8.44
CA ASN A 61 17.91 15.58 7.99
C ASN A 61 17.98 16.58 9.15
N LYS A 62 18.55 17.77 8.91
CA LYS A 62 18.75 18.80 9.94
C LYS A 62 17.45 19.33 10.58
N ARG A 63 16.27 19.04 10.00
CA ARG A 63 14.94 19.48 10.44
C ARG A 63 14.05 18.32 10.92
N GLY A 64 14.57 17.10 11.02
CA GLY A 64 13.81 15.91 11.41
C GLY A 64 13.97 14.75 10.42
N VAL A 65 12.87 14.07 10.08
CA VAL A 65 12.87 12.95 9.13
C VAL A 65 12.14 13.37 7.84
N SER A 66 12.84 13.31 6.71
CA SER A 66 12.23 13.49 5.38
C SER A 66 11.87 12.14 4.76
N MET A 67 10.72 12.08 4.10
CA MET A 67 10.34 10.95 3.25
C MET A 67 10.82 11.22 1.81
N GLN A 68 11.72 10.37 1.31
CA GLN A 68 12.11 10.37 -0.10
C GLN A 68 11.30 9.34 -0.85
N GLU A 69 10.68 9.77 -1.95
CA GLU A 69 9.89 8.91 -2.81
C GLU A 69 10.75 8.36 -3.95
N GLY A 70 10.66 7.06 -4.17
CA GLY A 70 11.38 6.33 -5.21
C GLY A 70 10.45 5.84 -6.33
N ARG A 71 10.90 4.78 -7.01
CA ARG A 71 10.18 4.17 -8.13
C ARG A 71 8.80 3.64 -7.72
N GLN A 72 7.82 3.81 -8.61
CA GLN A 72 6.51 3.17 -8.49
C GLN A 72 6.54 1.73 -9.03
N THR A 73 5.84 0.84 -8.32
CA THR A 73 5.74 -0.59 -8.65
C THR A 73 4.34 -1.10 -8.35
N ARG A 74 3.93 -2.20 -8.98
CA ARG A 74 2.65 -2.88 -8.69
C ARG A 74 2.89 -4.07 -7.78
N ILE A 75 2.06 -4.20 -6.75
CA ILE A 75 2.12 -5.29 -5.77
C ILE A 75 0.72 -5.90 -5.65
N ARG A 76 0.64 -7.22 -5.62
CA ARG A 76 -0.63 -7.92 -5.40
C ARG A 76 -1.12 -7.69 -3.97
N LEU A 77 -2.43 -7.46 -3.82
CA LEU A 77 -3.03 -7.19 -2.51
C LEU A 77 -2.87 -8.34 -1.51
N ASP A 78 -2.79 -9.59 -2.00
CA ASP A 78 -2.50 -10.78 -1.21
C ASP A 78 -1.12 -10.81 -0.53
N ARG A 79 -0.19 -9.91 -0.92
CA ARG A 79 1.14 -9.76 -0.32
C ARG A 79 1.14 -8.87 0.92
N PHE A 80 0.07 -8.11 1.17
CA PHE A 80 -0.05 -7.18 2.32
C PHE A 80 -0.40 -7.89 3.64
N LYS A 81 0.28 -9.01 3.90
CA LYS A 81 0.13 -9.82 5.10
C LYS A 81 1.36 -9.67 5.99
N ALA A 82 1.16 -9.57 7.29
CA ALA A 82 2.21 -9.55 8.31
C ALA A 82 2.85 -10.94 8.47
N THR A 83 3.52 -11.43 7.43
CA THR A 83 4.33 -12.66 7.45
C THR A 83 5.80 -12.30 7.37
N THR A 84 6.67 -13.30 7.57
CA THR A 84 8.14 -13.18 7.49
C THR A 84 8.65 -12.63 6.16
N SER A 85 7.85 -12.64 5.08
CA SER A 85 8.22 -12.10 3.77
C SER A 85 7.13 -11.18 3.17
N GLY A 86 6.21 -10.69 4.00
CA GLY A 86 5.11 -9.85 3.56
C GLY A 86 5.27 -8.40 4.00
N TYR A 87 4.22 -7.60 3.80
CA TYR A 87 4.23 -6.21 4.20
C TYR A 87 3.53 -6.02 5.56
N CYS A 88 4.20 -5.34 6.48
CA CYS A 88 3.62 -4.93 7.76
C CYS A 88 3.17 -3.46 7.71
N ARG A 89 1.95 -3.18 8.15
CA ARG A 89 1.46 -1.80 8.25
C ARG A 89 2.23 -1.05 9.35
N VAL A 90 2.71 0.15 9.03
CA VAL A 90 3.50 0.99 9.95
C VAL A 90 2.65 2.11 10.55
N SER A 91 1.54 2.49 9.89
CA SER A 91 0.56 3.47 10.35
C SER A 91 -0.72 3.42 9.51
#